data_AF-A0A0Q6SHP8-F1
#
_entry.id   AF-A0A0Q6SHP8-F1
#
_cell.length_a   1.000
_cell.length_b   1.000
_cell.length_c   1.000
_cell.angle_alpha   90.00
_cell.angle_beta   90.00
_cell.angle_gamma   90.00
#
_symmetry.space_group_name_H-M   'P 1'
#
loop_
_entity.id
_entity.type
_entity.pdbx_description
1 polymer ?
#
loop_
_entity_poly.entity_id
_entity_poly.type
_entity_poly.pdbx_seq_one_letter_code
_entity_poly.pdbx_strand_id
1 'polypeptide(L)'
;MIGILTRMRAARTMHSRRQVGERAAQVIDRVIFDMGVDRLVQGTFRLDRHCRPRFSSAPLAPGRDGVAVALAQLAECAALTAAARRDADREALRMHTDAVVAGLLREFEARSPRFRALPAVPGA
;
A
#
# COMPACT_ATOMS: atom_id res chain seq x y z
N MET A 1 14.89 8.80 28.78
CA MET A 1 15.39 7.48 28.30
C MET A 1 14.17 6.67 27.93
N ILE A 2 13.80 6.51 26.67
CA ILE A 2 14.38 5.58 25.68
C ILE A 2 14.55 6.31 24.34
N GLY A 3 15.78 6.38 23.84
CA GLY A 3 16.04 6.72 22.45
C GLY A 3 15.91 5.46 21.59
N ILE A 4 15.08 5.49 20.55
CA ILE A 4 15.23 4.60 19.39
C ILE A 4 15.01 5.42 18.11
N LEU A 5 16.15 5.89 17.63
CA LEU A 5 16.48 6.24 16.26
C LEU A 5 15.80 5.27 15.27
N THR A 6 14.69 5.65 14.64
CA THR A 6 14.24 4.97 13.41
C THR A 6 14.06 5.97 12.28
N ARG A 7 15.21 6.25 11.66
CA ARG A 7 15.41 6.73 10.29
C ARG A 7 14.34 7.70 9.76
N MET A 8 14.74 8.97 9.68
CA MET A 8 14.48 9.77 8.49
C MET A 8 14.91 8.95 7.25
N ARG A 9 14.03 8.10 6.70
CA ARG A 9 14.12 7.73 5.30
C ARG A 9 13.81 9.03 4.57
N ALA A 10 14.89 9.66 4.11
CA ALA A 10 14.96 10.92 3.41
C ALA A 10 13.68 11.21 2.62
N ALA A 11 13.25 12.45 2.67
CA ALA A 11 12.12 12.99 1.93
C ALA A 11 12.38 12.97 0.40
N ARG A 12 12.65 11.81 -0.19
CA ARG A 12 12.73 11.63 -1.64
C ARG A 12 11.32 11.55 -2.19
N THR A 13 11.00 12.42 -3.13
CA THR A 13 9.86 12.22 -4.02
C THR A 13 10.03 10.86 -4.69
N MET A 14 8.97 10.05 -4.77
CA MET A 14 9.09 8.77 -5.46
C MET A 14 9.24 9.04 -6.95
N HIS A 15 10.31 8.54 -7.55
CA HIS A 15 10.65 8.86 -8.94
C HIS A 15 10.12 7.84 -9.95
N SER A 16 9.51 6.73 -9.50
CA SER A 16 9.01 5.67 -10.39
C SER A 16 7.85 4.91 -9.76
N ARG A 17 6.95 4.36 -10.59
CA ARG A 17 5.80 3.55 -10.11
C ARG A 17 6.25 2.32 -9.33
N ARG A 18 7.38 1.71 -9.72
CA ARG A 18 8.00 0.58 -8.99
C ARG A 18 8.34 0.91 -7.54
N GLN A 19 8.92 2.09 -7.26
CA GLN A 19 9.26 2.49 -5.89
C GLN A 19 8.01 2.67 -5.01
N VAL A 20 6.91 3.14 -5.61
CA VAL A 20 5.62 3.23 -4.93
C VAL A 20 5.08 1.83 -4.61
N GLY A 21 5.15 0.90 -5.56
CA GLY A 21 4.78 -0.51 -5.35
C GLY A 21 5.59 -1.19 -4.26
N GLU A 22 6.92 -1.11 -4.33
CA GLU A 22 7.82 -1.65 -3.30
C GLU A 22 7.54 -1.06 -1.92
N ARG A 23 7.21 0.24 -1.87
CA ARG A 23 6.85 0.88 -0.60
C ARG A 23 5.48 0.44 -0.10
N ALA A 24 4.50 0.28 -0.97
CA ALA A 24 3.19 -0.24 -0.61
C ALA A 24 3.29 -1.68 -0.08
N ALA A 25 4.05 -2.55 -0.76
CA ALA A 25 4.32 -3.92 -0.32
C ALA A 25 4.92 -3.96 1.09
N GLN A 26 5.95 -3.16 1.37
CA GLN A 26 6.56 -3.05 2.70
C GLN A 26 5.57 -2.60 3.79
N VAL A 27 4.64 -1.70 3.45
CA VAL A 27 3.63 -1.23 4.39
C VAL A 27 2.58 -2.31 4.64
N ILE A 28 2.10 -2.98 3.59
CA ILE A 28 1.13 -4.07 3.70
C ILE A 28 1.71 -5.21 4.53
N ASP A 29 2.92 -5.68 4.21
CA ASP A 29 3.63 -6.73 4.93
C ASP A 29 3.71 -6.40 6.42
N ARG A 30 4.18 -5.19 6.76
CA ARG A 30 4.25 -4.73 8.16
C ARG A 30 2.89 -4.72 8.85
N VAL A 31 1.83 -4.26 8.18
CA VAL A 31 0.48 -4.22 8.79
C VAL A 31 -0.05 -5.64 9.00
N ILE A 32 0.17 -6.56 8.07
CA ILE A 32 -0.20 -7.97 8.21
C ILE A 32 0.49 -8.57 9.43
N PHE A 33 1.80 -8.34 9.62
CA PHE A 33 2.54 -8.87 10.77
C PHE A 33 2.21 -8.18 12.10
N ASP A 34 1.94 -6.88 12.11
CA ASP A 34 1.75 -6.09 13.33
C ASP A 34 0.28 -6.09 13.82
N MET A 35 -0.68 -6.06 12.89
CA MET A 35 -2.11 -5.89 13.19
C MET A 35 -3.00 -7.02 12.63
N GLY A 36 -2.51 -7.80 11.66
CA GLY A 36 -3.28 -8.84 10.99
C GLY A 36 -3.99 -8.40 9.71
N VAL A 37 -4.42 -9.39 8.93
CA VAL A 37 -5.06 -9.21 7.61
C VAL A 37 -6.42 -8.50 7.70
N ASP A 38 -7.20 -8.76 8.75
CA ASP A 38 -8.52 -8.14 8.92
C ASP A 38 -8.42 -6.60 9.05
N ARG A 39 -7.44 -6.14 9.85
CA ARG A 39 -7.14 -4.72 10.03
C ARG A 39 -6.60 -4.07 8.76
N LEU A 40 -5.82 -4.81 7.97
CA LEU A 40 -5.37 -4.35 6.67
C LEU A 40 -6.57 -4.09 5.74
N VAL A 41 -7.45 -5.09 5.57
CA VAL A 41 -8.56 -5.05 4.61
C VAL A 41 -9.58 -3.95 4.95
N GLN A 42 -9.80 -3.70 6.24
CA GLN A 42 -10.63 -2.58 6.71
C GLN A 42 -9.98 -1.20 6.56
N GLY A 43 -8.68 -1.16 6.30
CA GLY A 43 -7.92 0.08 6.21
C GLY A 43 -7.99 0.75 4.83
N THR A 44 -7.39 1.93 4.76
CA THR A 44 -7.31 2.76 3.56
C THR A 44 -5.87 3.08 3.21
N PHE A 45 -5.52 2.91 1.95
CA PHE A 45 -4.26 3.38 1.39
C PHE A 45 -4.43 4.74 0.73
N ARG A 46 -3.61 5.70 1.15
CA ARG A 46 -3.58 7.06 0.60
C ARG A 46 -2.29 7.29 -0.16
N LEU A 47 -2.41 7.94 -1.30
CA LEU A 47 -1.28 8.47 -2.05
C LEU A 47 -1.18 9.98 -1.78
N ASP A 48 -0.10 10.38 -1.12
CA ASP A 48 0.21 11.78 -0.88
C ASP A 48 0.70 12.50 -2.16
N ARG A 49 0.73 13.84 -2.17
CA ARG A 49 1.21 14.67 -3.30
C ARG A 49 2.61 14.29 -3.81
N HIS A 50 3.44 13.68 -2.97
CA HIS A 50 4.78 13.18 -3.34
C HIS A 50 4.77 11.74 -3.87
N CYS A 51 3.61 11.22 -4.26
CA CYS A 51 3.38 9.82 -4.66
C CYS A 51 3.84 8.80 -3.59
N ARG A 52 3.61 9.13 -2.32
CA ARG A 52 3.99 8.25 -1.19
C ARG A 52 2.75 7.48 -0.70
N PRO A 53 2.78 6.14 -0.72
CA PRO A 53 1.68 5.35 -0.19
C PRO A 53 1.75 5.38 1.34
N ARG A 54 0.61 5.66 1.97
CA ARG A 54 0.43 5.64 3.42
C ARG A 54 -0.79 4.80 3.75
N PHE A 55 -0.61 3.85 4.66
CA PHE A 55 -1.72 3.10 5.23
C PHE A 55 -2.31 3.86 6.42
N SER A 56 -3.62 3.74 6.57
CA SER A 56 -4.31 4.07 7.80
C SER A 56 -5.38 3.05 8.09
N SER A 57 -5.43 2.60 9.34
CA SER A 57 -6.43 1.68 9.86
C SER A 57 -7.79 2.35 10.12
N ALA A 58 -7.83 3.68 10.24
CA ALA A 58 -9.08 4.44 10.33
C ALA A 58 -9.64 4.74 8.94
N PRO A 59 -10.98 4.71 8.75
CA PRO A 59 -11.61 5.16 7.52
C PRO A 59 -11.29 6.64 7.30
N LEU A 60 -10.62 6.97 6.19
CA LEU A 60 -10.38 8.36 5.81
C LEU A 60 -11.32 8.77 4.70
N ALA A 61 -11.95 9.93 4.88
CA ALA A 61 -12.55 10.63 3.78
C ALA A 61 -11.48 10.94 2.71
N PRO A 62 -11.80 10.77 1.41
CA PRO A 62 -10.92 11.22 0.34
C PRO A 62 -10.69 12.72 0.49
N GLY A 63 -9.46 13.10 0.84
CA GLY A 63 -9.06 14.50 0.98
C GLY A 63 -8.87 15.16 -0.38
N ARG A 64 -9.02 16.50 -0.42
CA ARG A 64 -9.01 17.33 -1.64
C ARG A 64 -7.75 17.20 -2.53
N ASP A 65 -6.63 16.73 -1.99
CA ASP A 65 -5.31 16.75 -2.64
C ASP A 65 -4.62 15.38 -2.79
N GLY A 66 -5.30 14.27 -2.48
CA GLY A 66 -4.69 12.94 -2.55
C GLY A 66 -5.68 11.83 -2.86
N VAL A 67 -5.20 10.79 -3.55
CA VAL A 67 -6.02 9.61 -3.86
C VAL A 67 -6.07 8.71 -2.64
N ALA A 68 -7.29 8.31 -2.25
CA ALA A 68 -7.52 7.30 -1.22
C ALA A 68 -8.20 6.08 -1.86
N VAL A 69 -7.72 4.89 -1.53
CA VAL A 69 -8.25 3.61 -1.98
C VAL A 69 -8.50 2.78 -0.73
N ALA A 70 -9.77 2.48 -0.46
CA ALA A 70 -10.12 1.56 0.61
C ALA A 70 -9.78 0.15 0.15
N LEU A 71 -9.02 -0.60 0.95
CA LEU A 71 -8.58 -1.95 0.56
C LEU A 71 -9.75 -2.92 0.42
N ALA A 72 -10.83 -2.72 1.18
CA ALA A 72 -12.08 -3.43 1.01
C ALA A 72 -12.71 -3.31 -0.40
N GLN A 73 -12.32 -2.30 -1.21
CA GLN A 73 -12.79 -2.16 -2.59
C GLN A 73 -11.98 -3.00 -3.59
N LEU A 74 -10.82 -3.51 -3.19
CA LEU A 74 -9.99 -4.36 -4.02
C LEU A 74 -10.48 -5.81 -3.94
N ALA A 75 -10.77 -6.43 -5.09
CA ALA A 75 -11.16 -7.83 -5.15
C ALA A 75 -10.06 -8.75 -4.59
N GLU A 76 -8.80 -8.33 -4.75
CA GLU A 76 -7.61 -9.02 -4.27
C GLU A 76 -7.56 -9.11 -2.73
N CYS A 77 -8.18 -8.17 -2.01
CA CYS A 77 -8.28 -8.21 -0.55
C CYS A 77 -9.26 -9.29 -0.05
N ALA A 78 -10.30 -9.63 -0.83
CA ALA A 78 -11.16 -10.76 -0.52
C ALA A 78 -10.39 -12.08 -0.62
N ALA A 79 -9.53 -12.22 -1.63
CA ALA A 79 -8.65 -13.39 -1.78
C ALA A 79 -7.63 -13.49 -0.64
N LEU A 80 -7.00 -12.37 -0.26
CA LEU A 80 -6.08 -12.32 0.89
C LEU A 80 -6.78 -12.72 2.20
N THR A 81 -8.02 -12.24 2.42
CA THR A 81 -8.81 -12.59 3.62
C THR A 81 -9.18 -14.07 3.64
N ALA A 82 -9.57 -14.62 2.48
CA ALA A 82 -9.89 -16.04 2.36
C ALA A 82 -8.66 -16.93 2.61
N ALA A 83 -7.49 -16.54 2.08
CA ALA A 83 -6.23 -17.22 2.33
C ALA A 83 -5.87 -17.20 3.82
N ALA A 84 -5.91 -16.03 4.45
CA ALA A 84 -5.61 -15.86 5.87
C ALA A 84 -6.53 -16.68 6.81
N ARG A 85 -7.77 -16.97 6.38
CA ARG A 85 -8.71 -17.81 7.14
C ARG A 85 -8.48 -19.31 6.97
N ARG A 86 -7.95 -19.75 5.82
CA ARG A 86 -7.71 -21.18 5.56
C ARG A 86 -6.40 -21.64 6.16
N ASP A 87 -5.34 -20.88 5.93
CA ASP A 87 -4.02 -21.16 6.49
C ASP A 87 -3.19 -19.87 6.41
N ALA A 88 -2.68 -19.40 7.55
CA ALA A 88 -1.91 -18.17 7.62
C ALA A 88 -0.44 -18.40 7.22
N ASP A 89 -0.21 -19.24 6.21
CA ASP A 89 1.11 -19.49 5.69
C ASP A 89 1.72 -18.20 5.11
N ARG A 90 2.94 -17.92 5.54
CA ARG A 90 3.64 -16.66 5.26
C ARG A 90 3.88 -16.47 3.77
N GLU A 91 4.16 -17.55 3.05
CA GLU A 91 4.46 -17.52 1.63
C GLU A 91 3.19 -17.32 0.81
N ALA A 92 2.10 -18.00 1.20
CA ALA A 92 0.77 -17.78 0.63
C ALA A 92 0.29 -16.32 0.81
N LEU A 93 0.42 -15.76 2.02
CA LEU A 93 0.07 -14.36 2.29
C LEU A 93 0.91 -13.37 1.47
N ARG A 94 2.16 -13.72 1.18
CA ARG A 94 3.05 -12.88 0.37
C ARG A 94 2.61 -12.82 -1.10
N MET A 95 2.23 -13.95 -1.68
CA MET A 95 1.68 -13.98 -3.06
C MET A 95 0.41 -13.12 -3.18
N HIS A 96 -0.49 -13.20 -2.20
CA HIS A 96 -1.68 -12.37 -2.17
C HIS A 96 -1.37 -10.89 -1.90
N THR A 97 -0.29 -10.60 -1.17
CA THR A 97 0.19 -9.22 -0.95
C THR A 97 0.61 -8.57 -2.26
N ASP A 98 1.39 -9.27 -3.10
CA ASP A 98 1.79 -8.76 -4.42
C ASP A 98 0.55 -8.47 -5.32
N ALA A 99 -0.47 -9.33 -5.27
CA ALA A 99 -1.73 -9.09 -5.97
C ALA A 99 -2.46 -7.83 -5.46
N VAL A 100 -2.55 -7.66 -4.13
CA VAL A 100 -3.15 -6.45 -3.53
C VAL A 100 -2.36 -5.19 -3.91
N VAL A 101 -1.03 -5.26 -3.95
CA VAL A 101 -0.19 -4.14 -4.40
C VAL A 101 -0.48 -3.81 -5.86
N ALA A 102 -0.58 -4.81 -6.75
CA ALA A 102 -0.89 -4.59 -8.15
C ALA A 102 -2.27 -3.92 -8.34
N GLY A 103 -3.30 -4.40 -7.63
CA GLY A 103 -4.63 -3.78 -7.62
C GLY A 103 -4.61 -2.34 -7.10
N LEU A 104 -3.84 -2.08 -6.03
CA LEU A 104 -3.68 -0.74 -5.48
C LEU A 104 -3.00 0.23 -6.47
N LEU A 105 -1.92 -0.21 -7.14
CA LEU A 105 -1.23 0.61 -8.13
C LEU A 105 -2.13 0.90 -9.34
N ARG A 106 -2.95 -0.06 -9.76
CA ARG A 106 -3.96 0.14 -10.82
C ARG A 106 -4.96 1.22 -10.42
N GLU A 107 -5.48 1.19 -9.19
CA GLU A 107 -6.40 2.22 -8.69
C GLU A 107 -5.72 3.59 -8.58
N PHE A 108 -4.46 3.64 -8.13
CA PHE A 108 -3.68 4.88 -8.12
C PHE A 108 -3.44 5.42 -9.54
N GLU A 109 -3.21 4.57 -10.54
CA GLU A 109 -3.07 4.99 -11.93
C GLU A 109 -4.38 5.47 -12.55
N ALA A 110 -5.50 4.85 -12.18
CA ALA A 110 -6.83 5.26 -12.62
C ALA A 110 -7.24 6.61 -12.01
N ARG A 111 -6.96 6.82 -10.71
CA ARG A 111 -7.46 7.97 -9.94
C ARG A 111 -6.47 9.12 -9.78
N SER A 112 -5.17 8.90 -9.96
CA SER A 112 -4.13 9.93 -9.77
C SER A 112 -3.43 10.27 -11.09
N PRO A 113 -3.67 11.46 -11.68
CA PRO A 113 -2.92 11.89 -12.86
C PRO A 113 -1.42 12.08 -12.54
N ARG A 114 -1.07 12.44 -11.30
CA ARG A 114 0.32 12.57 -10.85
C ARG A 114 1.04 11.23 -10.81
N PHE A 115 0.38 10.18 -10.33
CA PHE A 115 0.94 8.83 -10.34
C PHE A 115 1.11 8.31 -11.76
N ARG A 116 0.12 8.57 -12.64
CA ARG A 116 0.21 8.24 -14.06
C ARG A 116 1.37 8.95 -14.76
N ALA A 117 1.69 10.18 -14.37
CA ALA A 117 2.84 10.92 -14.88
C ALA A 117 4.20 10.35 -14.42
N LEU A 118 4.24 9.47 -13.41
CA LEU A 118 5.49 8.82 -13.03
C LEU A 118 5.92 7.79 -14.08
N PRO A 119 7.24 7.65 -14.32
CA PRO A 119 7.75 6.64 -15.23
C PRO A 119 7.50 5.24 -14.67
N ALA A 120 6.98 4.36 -15.53
CA ALA A 120 6.69 2.97 -15.21
C ALA A 120 7.97 2.11 -15.10
N VAL A 121 9.02 2.52 -15.80
CA VAL A 121 10.37 1.94 -15.78
C VAL A 121 11.34 2.94 -15.16
N PRO A 122 12.39 2.52 -14.43
CA PRO A 122 13.45 3.44 -14.03
C PRO A 122 14.01 4.08 -15.32
N GLY A 123 14.10 5.41 -15.34
CA GLY A 123 14.83 6.09 -16.40
C GLY A 123 16.24 5.50 -16.46
N ALA A 124 16.60 5.02 -17.64
CA ALA A 124 17.97 4.65 -17.98
C ALA A 124 18.89 5.87 -17.85
#